data_AF-A0A2A2Q7S4-F1
#
_entry.id   AF-A0A2A2Q7S4-F1
#
_cell.length_a   1.000
_cell.length_b   1.000
_cell.length_c   1.000
_cell.angle_alpha   90.00
_cell.angle_beta   90.00
_cell.angle_gamma   90.00
#
_symmetry.space_group_name_H-M   'P 1'
#
loop_
_entity.id
_entity.type
_entity.pdbx_description
1 polymer ?
#
loop_
_entity_poly.entity_id
_entity_poly.type
_entity_poly.pdbx_seq_one_letter_code
_entity_poly.pdbx_strand_id
1 'polypeptide(L)'
;MADEVKLKPKGSCLGKLVALVALAGVAGLGAAVFFMAQPQDLSDIKGITGTSKSRDLRAVLQSAVDRGYEVTLTEEEINLYLKQTLLAKQGGMLEKSVAFDGVRVRLEEGRAEIIMQRSVMGQPLTLSMFVRVEQTLSLKGTTQTTVMRDGGPMIPQLPRAERIVKGGRFGQLVIPQGFLLLVLPAYEKLAKAYQKELELGFEEMSRIKMSDGKLVLDPRPDGGAELPGPSGSF
;
A
#
# COMPACT_ATOMS: atom_id res chain seq x y z
N MET A 1 -8.81 -10.97 -76.79
CA MET A 1 -8.20 -11.33 -75.49
C MET A 1 -8.12 -10.06 -74.67
N ALA A 2 -9.00 -9.90 -73.69
CA ALA A 2 -8.98 -8.77 -72.77
C ALA A 2 -8.61 -9.32 -71.40
N ASP A 3 -7.46 -8.89 -70.89
CA ASP A 3 -6.98 -9.22 -69.55
C ASP A 3 -7.87 -8.52 -68.52
N GLU A 4 -8.61 -9.30 -67.72
CA GLU A 4 -9.24 -8.77 -66.51
C GLU A 4 -8.16 -8.46 -65.48
N VAL A 5 -7.82 -7.18 -65.36
CA VAL A 5 -7.00 -6.68 -64.26
C VAL A 5 -7.82 -6.79 -62.97
N LYS A 6 -7.61 -7.87 -62.21
CA LYS A 6 -8.13 -8.03 -60.84
C LYS A 6 -7.58 -6.92 -59.95
N LEU A 7 -8.37 -5.86 -59.77
CA LEU A 7 -8.14 -4.81 -58.78
C LEU A 7 -8.18 -5.43 -57.38
N LYS A 8 -7.02 -5.61 -56.75
CA LYS A 8 -6.93 -5.96 -55.33
C LYS A 8 -7.70 -4.90 -54.53
N PRO A 9 -8.67 -5.29 -53.68
CA PRO A 9 -9.42 -4.32 -52.89
C PRO A 9 -8.45 -3.57 -51.97
N LYS A 10 -8.29 -2.26 -52.21
CA LYS A 10 -7.54 -1.37 -51.33
C LYS A 10 -8.25 -1.37 -49.99
N GLY A 11 -7.63 -1.96 -48.97
CA GLY A 11 -8.22 -2.04 -47.62
C GLY A 11 -8.70 -0.67 -47.15
N SER A 12 -9.99 -0.60 -46.78
CA SER A 12 -10.65 0.63 -46.32
C SER A 12 -9.88 1.24 -45.15
N CYS A 13 -9.79 2.57 -45.14
CA CYS A 13 -9.12 3.34 -44.09
C CYS A 13 -9.61 2.95 -42.68
N LEU A 14 -10.89 2.60 -42.56
CA LEU A 14 -11.50 2.10 -41.33
C LEU A 14 -10.92 0.75 -40.89
N GLY A 15 -10.67 -0.18 -41.82
CA GLY A 15 -10.08 -1.48 -41.51
C GLY A 15 -8.64 -1.36 -41.02
N LYS A 16 -7.86 -0.43 -41.59
CA LYS A 16 -6.51 -0.11 -41.10
C LYS A 16 -6.56 0.54 -39.72
N LEU A 17 -7.51 1.44 -39.47
CA LEU A 17 -7.70 2.06 -38.15
C LEU A 17 -8.05 1.01 -37.08
N VAL A 18 -9.01 0.12 -37.36
CA VAL A 18 -9.37 -0.97 -36.43
C VAL A 18 -8.18 -1.89 -36.17
N ALA A 19 -7.40 -2.24 -37.20
CA ALA A 19 -6.20 -3.05 -37.04
C ALA A 19 -5.14 -2.35 -36.17
N LEU A 20 -4.93 -1.03 -36.35
CA LEU A 20 -4.01 -0.25 -35.51
C LEU A 20 -4.48 -0.16 -34.06
N VAL A 21 -5.78 0.04 -33.81
CA VAL A 21 -6.33 0.05 -32.45
C VAL A 21 -6.18 -1.32 -31.78
N ALA A 22 -6.45 -2.41 -32.50
CA ALA A 22 -6.25 -3.76 -31.99
C ALA A 22 -4.77 -4.03 -31.66
N LEU A 23 -3.86 -3.63 -32.55
CA LEU A 23 -2.41 -3.78 -32.34
C LEU A 23 -1.93 -2.95 -31.15
N ALA A 24 -2.42 -1.71 -31.01
CA ALA A 24 -2.15 -0.87 -29.85
C ALA A 24 -2.68 -1.50 -28.55
N GLY A 25 -3.86 -2.12 -28.59
CA GLY A 25 -4.41 -2.87 -27.46
C GLY A 25 -3.53 -4.04 -27.03
N VAL A 26 -3.06 -4.85 -27.99
CA VAL A 26 -2.13 -5.96 -27.72
C VAL A 26 -0.79 -5.44 -27.19
N ALA A 27 -0.25 -4.39 -27.78
CA ALA A 27 0.98 -3.76 -27.30
C ALA A 27 0.83 -3.22 -25.87
N GLY A 28 -0.32 -2.60 -25.56
CA GLY A 28 -0.65 -2.12 -24.22
C GLY A 28 -0.75 -3.25 -23.19
N LEU A 29 -1.38 -4.37 -23.54
CA LEU A 29 -1.42 -5.57 -22.68
C LEU A 29 -0.03 -6.17 -22.48
N GLY A 30 0.77 -6.25 -23.55
CA GLY A 30 2.16 -6.71 -23.46
C GLY A 30 3.01 -5.84 -22.54
N ALA A 31 2.88 -4.51 -22.66
CA ALA A 31 3.54 -3.57 -21.77
C ALA A 31 3.06 -3.72 -20.32
N ALA A 32 1.76 -3.90 -20.09
CA ALA A 32 1.21 -4.12 -18.75
C ALA A 32 1.79 -5.39 -18.11
N VAL A 33 1.81 -6.52 -18.83
CA VAL A 33 2.43 -7.77 -18.35
C VAL A 33 3.92 -7.58 -18.07
N PHE A 34 4.64 -6.88 -18.95
CA PHE A 34 6.04 -6.56 -18.77
C PHE A 34 6.28 -5.79 -17.46
N PHE A 35 5.56 -4.68 -17.24
CA PHE A 35 5.70 -3.89 -16.01
C PHE A 35 5.21 -4.62 -14.75
N MET A 36 4.23 -5.52 -14.87
CA MET A 36 3.80 -6.38 -13.75
C MET A 36 4.85 -7.39 -13.33
N ALA A 37 5.62 -7.91 -14.29
CA ALA A 37 6.68 -8.88 -14.04
C ALA A 37 7.96 -8.24 -13.49
N GLN A 38 8.15 -6.93 -13.70
CA GLN A 38 9.29 -6.21 -13.14
C GLN A 38 9.03 -5.83 -11.67
N PRO A 39 9.86 -6.24 -10.71
CA PRO A 39 9.70 -5.82 -9.32
C PRO A 39 9.83 -4.29 -9.19
N GLN A 40 9.21 -3.75 -8.15
CA GLN A 40 9.36 -2.35 -7.79
C GLN A 40 10.80 -2.06 -7.41
N ASP A 41 11.25 -0.84 -7.70
CA ASP A 41 12.42 -0.29 -7.04
C ASP A 41 12.08 -0.02 -5.57
N LEU A 42 12.92 -0.55 -4.69
CA LEU A 42 12.81 -0.41 -3.24
C LEU A 42 14.06 0.25 -2.65
N SER A 43 14.98 0.74 -3.49
CA SER A 43 16.23 1.35 -3.05
C SER A 43 16.03 2.65 -2.26
N ASP A 44 14.88 3.28 -2.42
CA ASP A 44 14.41 4.46 -1.68
C ASP A 44 13.96 4.12 -0.25
N ILE A 45 13.54 2.89 -0.01
CA ILE A 45 12.95 2.47 1.27
C ILE A 45 14.05 2.22 2.30
N LYS A 46 13.93 2.88 3.46
CA LYS A 46 14.89 2.75 4.55
C LYS A 46 14.65 1.47 5.38
N GLY A 47 15.70 0.97 6.04
CA GLY A 47 15.62 -0.21 6.92
C GLY A 47 15.74 -1.56 6.21
N ILE A 48 16.14 -1.60 4.92
CA ILE A 48 16.31 -2.86 4.17
C ILE A 48 17.57 -3.62 4.61
N THR A 49 18.71 -2.93 4.70
CA THR A 49 20.05 -3.53 4.89
C THR A 49 20.57 -3.42 6.33
N GLY A 50 19.88 -2.70 7.21
CA GLY A 50 20.28 -2.54 8.61
C GLY A 50 20.17 -3.84 9.42
N THR A 51 21.16 -4.06 10.30
CA THR A 51 21.17 -5.09 11.35
C THR A 51 20.85 -4.51 12.73
N SER A 52 20.53 -3.22 12.80
CA SER A 52 20.16 -2.50 14.00
C SER A 52 18.95 -3.18 14.68
N LYS A 53 19.02 -3.38 16.00
CA LYS A 53 17.88 -3.90 16.76
C LYS A 53 16.76 -2.85 16.72
N SER A 54 15.58 -3.22 16.23
CA SER A 54 14.45 -2.30 16.25
C SER A 54 13.91 -2.20 17.68
N ARG A 55 13.33 -1.05 18.03
CA ARG A 55 12.53 -0.93 19.24
C ARG A 55 11.33 -1.86 19.11
N ASP A 56 10.87 -2.42 20.22
CA ASP A 56 9.61 -3.15 20.23
C ASP A 56 8.47 -2.15 20.02
N LEU A 57 7.97 -2.06 18.78
CA LEU A 57 6.95 -1.08 18.42
C LEU A 57 5.66 -1.29 19.21
N ARG A 58 5.31 -2.53 19.55
CA ARG A 58 4.15 -2.80 20.39
C ARG A 58 4.31 -2.18 21.77
N ALA A 59 5.46 -2.37 22.42
CA ALA A 59 5.73 -1.79 23.73
C ALA A 59 5.80 -0.26 23.70
N VAL A 60 6.36 0.31 22.62
CA VAL A 60 6.41 1.76 22.40
C VAL A 60 5.01 2.35 22.25
N LEU A 61 4.16 1.74 21.41
CA LEU A 61 2.78 2.18 21.21
C LEU A 61 1.95 2.06 22.50
N GLN A 62 2.08 0.93 23.22
CA GLN A 62 1.40 0.75 24.50
C GLN A 62 1.82 1.82 25.51
N SER A 63 3.12 2.12 25.62
CA SER A 63 3.63 3.16 26.52
C SER A 63 3.11 4.55 26.14
N ALA A 64 2.99 4.84 24.85
CA ALA A 64 2.44 6.10 24.35
C ALA A 64 0.98 6.27 24.76
N VAL A 65 0.16 5.24 24.58
CA VAL A 65 -1.25 5.21 25.01
C VAL A 65 -1.35 5.35 26.53
N ASP A 66 -0.64 4.52 27.29
CA ASP A 66 -0.73 4.49 28.76
C ASP A 66 -0.31 5.80 29.42
N ARG A 67 0.67 6.50 28.83
CA ARG A 67 1.26 7.73 29.39
C ARG A 67 0.81 9.01 28.69
N GLY A 68 0.05 8.89 27.60
CA GLY A 68 -0.53 10.03 26.88
C GLY A 68 0.49 10.93 26.17
N TYR A 69 1.46 10.38 25.43
CA TYR A 69 2.44 11.17 24.67
C TYR A 69 2.48 10.83 23.18
N GLU A 70 2.89 11.80 22.37
CA GLU A 70 3.09 11.63 20.93
C GLU A 70 4.29 10.75 20.63
N VAL A 71 4.12 9.79 19.72
CA VAL A 71 5.21 8.97 19.20
C VAL A 71 5.38 9.21 17.70
N THR A 72 6.62 9.44 17.29
CA THR A 72 7.03 9.41 15.88
C THR A 72 7.72 8.09 15.58
N LEU A 73 7.20 7.37 14.59
CA LEU A 73 7.79 6.16 14.02
C LEU A 73 8.35 6.49 12.64
N THR A 74 9.61 6.17 12.41
CA THR A 74 10.21 6.32 11.08
C THR A 74 9.94 5.10 10.20
N GLU A 75 9.95 5.31 8.87
CA GLU A 75 9.85 4.22 7.90
C GLU A 75 10.89 3.12 8.16
N GLU A 76 12.12 3.52 8.49
CA GLU A 76 13.21 2.61 8.83
C GLU A 76 12.87 1.72 10.03
N GLU A 77 12.35 2.29 11.11
CA GLU A 77 12.00 1.56 12.32
C GLU A 77 10.87 0.55 12.09
N ILE A 78 9.86 0.95 11.32
CA ILE A 78 8.75 0.08 10.92
C ILE A 78 9.27 -1.10 10.10
N ASN A 79 10.11 -0.83 9.09
CA ASN A 79 10.64 -1.88 8.23
C ASN A 79 11.59 -2.82 8.97
N LEU A 80 12.42 -2.31 9.88
CA LEU A 80 13.27 -3.14 10.75
C LEU A 80 12.43 -4.00 11.70
N TYR A 81 11.36 -3.44 12.28
CA TYR A 81 10.45 -4.20 13.14
C TYR A 81 9.76 -5.33 12.39
N LEU A 82 9.21 -5.06 11.21
CA LEU A 82 8.59 -6.07 10.35
C LEU A 82 9.58 -7.16 9.95
N LYS A 83 10.81 -6.79 9.56
CA LYS A 83 11.87 -7.74 9.22
C LYS A 83 12.22 -8.69 10.40
N GLN A 84 12.16 -8.21 11.63
CA GLN A 84 12.52 -8.96 12.84
C GLN A 84 11.37 -9.82 13.37
N THR A 85 10.13 -9.37 13.24
CA THR A 85 8.95 -9.99 13.86
C THR A 85 8.13 -10.85 12.91
N LEU A 86 8.24 -10.62 11.60
CA LEU A 86 7.44 -11.34 10.61
C LEU A 86 7.94 -12.78 10.46
N LEU A 87 7.39 -13.68 11.27
CA LEU A 87 7.54 -15.12 11.13
C LEU A 87 6.64 -15.64 10.01
N ALA A 88 6.84 -15.16 8.78
CA ALA A 88 6.07 -15.62 7.65
C ALA A 88 6.62 -16.95 7.13
N LYS A 89 5.84 -18.02 7.29
CA LYS A 89 5.99 -19.25 6.49
C LYS A 89 4.97 -19.20 5.37
N GLN A 90 5.43 -19.28 4.13
CA GLN A 90 4.53 -19.53 3.03
C GLN A 90 4.04 -20.98 3.12
N GLY A 91 2.71 -21.18 3.14
CA GLY A 91 2.11 -22.51 3.19
C GLY A 91 1.08 -22.71 2.07
N GLY A 92 0.74 -23.96 1.79
CA GLY A 92 -0.30 -24.35 0.82
C GLY A 92 0.26 -24.97 -0.47
N MET A 93 -0.62 -25.22 -1.45
CA MET A 93 -0.28 -26.01 -2.65
C MET A 93 0.86 -25.42 -3.51
N LEU A 94 1.17 -24.13 -3.36
CA LEU A 94 2.22 -23.43 -4.11
C LEU A 94 3.49 -23.16 -3.30
N GLU A 95 3.63 -23.73 -2.10
CA GLU A 95 4.82 -23.57 -1.23
C GLU A 95 6.14 -23.93 -1.92
N LYS A 96 6.12 -24.88 -2.86
CA LYS A 96 7.31 -25.29 -3.62
C LYS A 96 7.70 -24.33 -4.76
N SER A 97 6.78 -23.47 -5.19
CA SER A 97 6.94 -22.64 -6.39
C SER A 97 6.90 -21.15 -6.11
N VAL A 98 6.48 -20.74 -4.92
CA VAL A 98 6.55 -19.36 -4.47
C VAL A 98 7.36 -19.34 -3.17
N ALA A 99 8.17 -18.32 -2.97
CA ALA A 99 8.81 -18.02 -1.70
C ALA A 99 8.34 -16.64 -1.24
N PHE A 100 8.14 -16.47 0.07
CA PHE A 100 7.79 -15.19 0.65
C PHE A 100 9.06 -14.55 1.21
N ASP A 101 9.43 -13.39 0.68
CA ASP A 101 10.70 -12.73 0.99
C ASP A 101 10.54 -11.66 2.08
N GLY A 102 9.32 -11.12 2.26
CA GLY A 102 9.01 -10.20 3.34
C GLY A 102 7.93 -9.19 3.02
N VAL A 103 7.73 -8.27 3.96
CA VAL A 103 6.88 -7.07 3.81
C VAL A 103 7.73 -5.83 4.08
N ARG A 104 7.43 -4.77 3.34
CA ARG A 104 7.95 -3.42 3.51
C ARG A 104 6.80 -2.43 3.55
N VAL A 105 7.04 -1.30 4.20
CA VAL A 105 6.17 -0.14 4.25
C VAL A 105 6.95 1.01 3.64
N ARG A 106 6.32 1.69 2.68
CA ARG A 106 6.77 2.99 2.19
C ARG A 106 5.79 4.04 2.74
N LEU A 107 6.30 5.06 3.42
CA LEU A 107 5.48 6.13 3.99
C LEU A 107 5.54 7.36 3.09
N GLU A 108 4.39 7.79 2.61
CA GLU A 108 4.24 8.97 1.76
C GLU A 108 3.30 9.98 2.42
N GLU A 109 3.22 11.19 1.85
CA GLU A 109 2.29 12.21 2.36
C GLU A 109 0.84 11.71 2.29
N GLY A 110 0.20 11.61 3.45
CA GLY A 110 -1.20 11.21 3.60
C GLY A 110 -1.52 9.72 3.33
N ARG A 111 -0.52 8.87 3.07
CA ARG A 111 -0.74 7.45 2.79
C ARG A 111 0.47 6.57 3.09
N ALA A 112 0.22 5.28 3.27
CA ALA A 112 1.24 4.25 3.31
C ALA A 112 1.06 3.26 2.16
N GLU A 113 2.16 2.78 1.58
CA GLU A 113 2.17 1.66 0.65
C GLU A 113 2.72 0.43 1.37
N ILE A 114 1.89 -0.62 1.47
CA ILE A 114 2.29 -1.90 2.06
C ILE A 114 2.73 -2.83 0.94
N ILE A 115 4.03 -3.07 0.84
CA ILE A 115 4.68 -3.80 -0.25
C ILE A 115 5.03 -5.22 0.23
N MET A 116 4.51 -6.21 -0.44
CA MET A 116 4.80 -7.62 -0.25
C MET A 116 5.82 -8.08 -1.29
N GLN A 117 6.91 -8.69 -0.81
CA GLN A 117 7.96 -9.25 -1.63
C GLN A 117 7.83 -10.77 -1.64
N ARG A 118 7.82 -11.35 -2.84
CA ARG A 118 7.77 -12.80 -3.05
C ARG A 118 8.57 -13.17 -4.27
N SER A 119 9.02 -14.41 -4.34
CA SER A 119 9.69 -14.96 -5.51
C SER A 119 8.84 -16.09 -6.09
N VAL A 120 8.48 -16.03 -7.37
CA VAL A 120 7.71 -17.07 -8.06
C VAL A 120 8.61 -17.76 -9.06
N MET A 121 8.84 -19.06 -8.91
CA MET A 121 9.78 -19.83 -9.75
C MET A 121 11.18 -19.20 -9.81
N GLY A 122 11.65 -18.65 -8.68
CA GLY A 122 12.94 -17.95 -8.58
C GLY A 122 12.96 -16.53 -9.16
N GLN A 123 11.84 -16.04 -9.70
CA GLN A 123 11.73 -14.67 -10.20
C GLN A 123 11.12 -13.75 -9.13
N PRO A 124 11.76 -12.61 -8.79
CA PRO A 124 11.24 -11.69 -7.80
C PRO A 124 9.98 -11.00 -8.32
N LEU A 125 8.99 -10.85 -7.44
CA LEU A 125 7.71 -10.21 -7.71
C LEU A 125 7.29 -9.39 -6.51
N THR A 126 6.84 -8.17 -6.76
CA THR A 126 6.28 -7.29 -5.71
C THR A 126 4.81 -7.05 -5.95
N LEU A 127 4.05 -7.05 -4.86
CA LEU A 127 2.65 -6.64 -4.84
C LEU A 127 2.52 -5.56 -3.78
N SER A 128 1.74 -4.51 -4.02
CA SER A 128 1.50 -3.50 -3.00
C SER A 128 0.04 -3.10 -2.91
N MET A 129 -0.33 -2.57 -1.75
CA MET A 129 -1.63 -1.96 -1.50
C MET A 129 -1.42 -0.61 -0.82
N PHE A 130 -2.14 0.41 -1.30
CA PHE A 130 -2.18 1.71 -0.64
C PHE A 130 -3.19 1.70 0.50
N VAL A 131 -2.81 2.37 1.60
CA VAL A 131 -3.62 2.54 2.80
C VAL A 131 -3.62 4.01 3.16
N ARG A 132 -4.80 4.54 3.48
CA ARG A 132 -4.99 5.92 3.94
C ARG A 132 -5.68 5.93 5.30
N VAL A 133 -5.49 7.00 6.04
CA VAL A 133 -6.19 7.23 7.31
C VAL A 133 -7.05 8.46 7.15
N GLU A 134 -8.34 8.31 7.40
CA GLU A 134 -9.29 9.41 7.47
C GLU A 134 -9.73 9.59 8.93
N GLN A 135 -9.67 10.82 9.42
CA GLN A 135 -10.08 11.15 10.78
C GLN A 135 -11.27 12.12 10.71
N THR A 136 -12.38 11.74 11.32
CA THR A 136 -13.59 12.57 11.38
C THR A 136 -13.92 12.94 12.81
N LEU A 137 -14.17 14.23 13.06
CA LEU A 137 -14.63 14.72 14.35
C LEU A 137 -16.11 14.39 14.49
N SER A 138 -16.44 13.49 15.42
CA SER A 138 -17.83 13.24 15.78
C SER A 138 -18.40 14.41 16.58
N LEU A 139 -19.71 14.64 16.49
CA LEU A 139 -20.44 15.70 17.20
C LEU A 139 -20.28 15.68 18.75
N LYS A 140 -19.75 14.58 19.30
CA LYS A 140 -19.43 14.41 20.73
C LYS A 140 -17.98 14.80 21.10
N GLY A 141 -17.21 15.35 20.17
CA GLY A 141 -15.80 15.71 20.38
C GLY A 141 -14.84 14.51 20.37
N THR A 142 -15.31 13.35 19.92
CA THR A 142 -14.49 12.13 19.78
C THR A 142 -14.01 12.01 18.34
N THR A 143 -12.71 11.83 18.12
CA THR A 143 -12.15 11.61 16.79
C THR A 143 -12.38 10.16 16.39
N GLN A 144 -13.09 9.95 15.28
CA GLN A 144 -13.27 8.63 14.69
C GLN A 144 -12.22 8.43 13.60
N THR A 145 -11.30 7.49 13.83
CA THR A 145 -10.27 7.11 12.86
C THR A 145 -10.80 5.96 11.99
N THR A 146 -10.73 6.13 10.67
CA THR A 146 -11.07 5.10 9.68
C THR A 146 -9.86 4.80 8.82
N VAL A 147 -9.41 3.55 8.82
CA VAL A 147 -8.32 3.08 7.97
C VAL A 147 -8.90 2.62 6.63
N MET A 148 -8.67 3.39 5.57
CA MET A 148 -9.09 3.05 4.22
C MET A 148 -8.06 2.16 3.53
N ARG A 149 -8.50 0.98 3.07
CA ARG A 149 -7.71 0.07 2.23
C ARG A 149 -8.09 0.28 0.77
N ASP A 150 -7.25 0.96 0.01
CA ASP A 150 -7.55 1.31 -1.38
C ASP A 150 -7.51 0.09 -2.33
N GLY A 151 -7.09 -1.09 -1.85
CA GLY A 151 -7.16 -2.36 -2.57
C GLY A 151 -8.51 -3.09 -2.53
N GLY A 152 -9.50 -2.56 -1.80
CA GLY A 152 -10.83 -3.15 -1.65
C GLY A 152 -11.67 -3.20 -2.95
N PRO A 153 -12.92 -3.70 -2.88
CA PRO A 153 -13.85 -3.63 -4.01
C PRO A 153 -14.06 -2.17 -4.45
N MET A 154 -14.34 -1.95 -5.74
CA MET A 154 -14.68 -0.63 -6.23
C MET A 154 -15.92 -0.10 -5.51
N ILE A 155 -15.84 1.13 -4.98
CA ILE A 155 -16.96 1.79 -4.30
C ILE A 155 -17.85 2.42 -5.38
N PRO A 156 -19.06 1.88 -5.65
CA PRO A 156 -19.89 2.36 -6.77
C PRO A 156 -20.48 3.75 -6.52
N GLN A 157 -20.53 4.16 -5.25
CA GLN A 157 -21.19 5.38 -4.77
C GLN A 157 -20.34 6.65 -4.89
N LEU A 158 -19.04 6.52 -5.21
CA LEU A 158 -18.18 7.68 -5.43
C LEU A 158 -18.44 8.36 -6.80
N PRO A 159 -18.28 9.70 -6.90
CA PRO A 159 -18.31 10.41 -8.18
C PRO A 159 -17.38 9.75 -9.22
N ARG A 160 -17.73 9.79 -10.51
CA ARG A 160 -16.99 9.05 -11.58
C ARG A 160 -15.50 9.41 -11.66
N ALA A 161 -15.15 10.64 -11.28
CA ALA A 161 -13.77 11.13 -11.21
C ALA A 161 -12.97 10.56 -10.02
N GLU A 162 -13.65 10.17 -8.94
CA GLU A 162 -13.04 9.62 -7.71
C GLU A 162 -13.14 8.09 -7.63
N ARG A 163 -13.88 7.45 -8.56
CA ARG A 163 -14.06 6.00 -8.62
C ARG A 163 -12.80 5.20 -8.97
N ILE A 164 -11.80 5.83 -9.58
CA ILE A 164 -10.53 5.18 -9.96
C ILE A 164 -9.46 5.63 -8.96
N VAL A 165 -9.59 5.16 -7.72
CA VAL A 165 -8.53 5.29 -6.72
C VAL A 165 -7.40 4.34 -7.10
N LYS A 166 -6.15 4.81 -6.99
CA LYS A 166 -4.98 3.93 -7.12
C LYS A 166 -5.06 2.92 -5.97
N GLY A 167 -5.21 1.64 -6.27
CA GLY A 167 -5.36 0.62 -5.23
C GLY A 167 -4.03 0.10 -4.70
N GLY A 168 -3.02 0.07 -5.58
CA GLY A 168 -1.68 -0.40 -5.26
C GLY A 168 -0.90 -0.68 -6.53
N ARG A 169 0.00 -1.67 -6.49
CA ARG A 169 0.84 -2.00 -7.64
C ARG A 169 1.05 -3.50 -7.77
N PHE A 170 1.20 -3.94 -9.03
CA PHE A 170 1.77 -5.23 -9.38
C PHE A 170 3.08 -4.96 -10.10
N GLY A 171 4.20 -5.37 -9.50
CA GLY A 171 5.50 -4.94 -9.97
C GLY A 171 5.55 -3.41 -10.07
N GLN A 172 6.02 -2.90 -11.20
CA GLN A 172 6.05 -1.47 -11.48
C GLN A 172 4.70 -0.89 -11.93
N LEU A 173 3.70 -1.71 -12.28
CA LEU A 173 2.41 -1.23 -12.77
C LEU A 173 1.49 -0.79 -11.62
N VAL A 174 1.05 0.47 -11.65
CA VAL A 174 -0.01 0.96 -10.74
C VAL A 174 -1.34 0.42 -11.20
N ILE A 175 -2.08 -0.20 -10.28
CA ILE A 175 -3.39 -0.79 -10.56
C ILE A 175 -4.51 -0.06 -9.82
N PRO A 176 -5.70 0.02 -10.42
CA PRO A 176 -6.85 0.64 -9.77
C PRO A 176 -7.41 -0.25 -8.65
N GLN A 177 -8.17 0.37 -7.75
CA GLN A 177 -8.98 -0.34 -6.75
C GLN A 177 -9.82 -1.45 -7.41
N GLY A 178 -10.00 -2.57 -6.70
CA GLY A 178 -10.69 -3.77 -7.20
C GLY A 178 -9.80 -4.80 -7.91
N PHE A 179 -8.61 -4.43 -8.39
CA PHE A 179 -7.68 -5.41 -8.99
C PHE A 179 -6.86 -6.19 -7.96
N LEU A 180 -6.81 -5.70 -6.71
CA LEU A 180 -6.13 -6.35 -5.61
C LEU A 180 -6.94 -7.46 -4.92
N LEU A 181 -8.19 -7.72 -5.35
CA LEU A 181 -9.07 -8.74 -4.73
C LEU A 181 -8.40 -10.12 -4.60
N LEU A 182 -7.57 -10.51 -5.56
CA LEU A 182 -6.86 -11.79 -5.56
C LEU A 182 -5.78 -11.89 -4.47
N VAL A 183 -5.27 -10.74 -4.00
CA VAL A 183 -4.17 -10.67 -3.03
C VAL A 183 -4.62 -10.13 -1.67
N LEU A 184 -5.85 -9.61 -1.57
CA LEU A 184 -6.46 -9.15 -0.32
C LEU A 184 -6.34 -10.16 0.84
N PRO A 185 -6.58 -11.47 0.67
CA PRO A 185 -6.45 -12.42 1.77
C PRO A 185 -5.04 -12.46 2.40
N ALA A 186 -4.00 -12.16 1.61
CA ALA A 186 -2.64 -12.08 2.13
C ALA A 186 -2.44 -10.85 3.03
N TYR A 187 -3.00 -9.70 2.63
CA TYR A 187 -2.99 -8.49 3.45
C TYR A 187 -3.85 -8.62 4.70
N GLU A 188 -4.98 -9.32 4.64
CA GLU A 188 -5.82 -9.60 5.81
C GLU A 188 -5.10 -10.48 6.83
N LYS A 189 -4.40 -11.52 6.36
CA LYS A 189 -3.55 -12.35 7.24
C LYS A 189 -2.42 -11.55 7.87
N LEU A 190 -1.78 -10.66 7.11
CA LEU A 190 -0.76 -9.76 7.61
C LEU A 190 -1.33 -8.82 8.69
N ALA A 191 -2.47 -8.18 8.42
CA ALA A 191 -3.13 -7.31 9.39
C ALA A 191 -3.51 -8.07 10.67
N LYS A 192 -3.98 -9.32 10.54
CA LYS A 192 -4.28 -10.18 11.68
C LYS A 192 -3.03 -10.55 12.49
N ALA A 193 -1.88 -10.74 11.85
CA ALA A 193 -0.63 -11.04 12.54
C ALA A 193 -0.13 -9.86 13.41
N TYR A 194 -0.48 -8.63 13.04
CA TYR A 194 -0.13 -7.40 13.75
C TYR A 194 -1.35 -6.70 14.35
N GLN A 195 -2.40 -7.47 14.69
CA GLN A 195 -3.67 -6.90 15.14
C GLN A 195 -3.47 -5.98 16.36
N LYS A 196 -2.60 -6.37 17.30
CA LYS A 196 -2.40 -5.59 18.53
C LYS A 196 -1.71 -4.26 18.27
N GLU A 197 -0.73 -4.24 17.38
CA GLU A 197 -0.06 -3.02 16.94
C GLU A 197 -1.01 -2.12 16.16
N LEU A 198 -1.91 -2.69 15.36
CA LEU A 198 -2.92 -1.93 14.63
C LEU A 198 -3.97 -1.31 15.57
N GLU A 199 -4.45 -2.05 16.56
CA GLU A 199 -5.33 -1.52 17.62
C GLU A 199 -4.67 -0.33 18.33
N LEU A 200 -3.46 -0.52 18.84
CA LEU A 200 -2.73 0.53 19.55
C LEU A 200 -2.39 1.73 18.66
N GLY A 201 -2.07 1.49 17.39
CA GLY A 201 -1.63 2.54 16.46
C GLY A 201 -2.75 3.29 15.75
N PHE A 202 -3.93 2.69 15.59
CA PHE A 202 -5.01 3.27 14.77
C PHE A 202 -6.37 3.36 15.45
N GLU A 203 -6.64 2.60 16.52
CA GLU A 203 -7.90 2.67 17.27
C GLU A 203 -7.76 3.51 18.55
N GLU A 204 -6.64 3.36 19.26
CA GLU A 204 -6.36 4.12 20.50
C GLU A 204 -5.73 5.50 20.26
N MET A 205 -5.36 5.79 19.01
CA MET A 205 -4.74 7.06 18.64
C MET A 205 -5.80 8.06 18.17
N SER A 206 -5.81 9.23 18.82
CA SER A 206 -6.72 10.32 18.48
C SER A 206 -6.24 11.09 17.24
N ARG A 207 -4.93 11.23 17.04
CA ARG A 207 -4.34 11.95 15.90
C ARG A 207 -3.31 11.08 15.20
N ILE A 208 -3.44 10.97 13.88
CA ILE A 208 -2.56 10.15 13.05
C ILE A 208 -2.17 10.96 11.83
N LYS A 209 -0.86 11.19 11.67
CA LYS A 209 -0.31 11.88 10.52
C LYS A 209 0.73 11.01 9.82
N MET A 210 0.47 10.73 8.55
CA MET A 210 1.43 10.12 7.64
C MET A 210 2.08 11.24 6.81
N SER A 211 3.40 11.35 6.91
CA SER A 211 4.20 12.21 6.05
C SER A 211 5.34 11.41 5.45
N ASP A 212 6.06 12.00 4.50
CA ASP A 212 7.20 11.34 3.85
C ASP A 212 8.20 10.73 4.87
N GLY A 213 8.31 9.40 4.85
CA GLY A 213 9.17 8.61 5.72
C GLY A 213 8.80 8.58 7.22
N LYS A 214 7.65 9.12 7.65
CA LYS A 214 7.27 9.23 9.08
C LYS A 214 5.78 9.00 9.34
N LEU A 215 5.50 8.32 10.44
CA LEU A 215 4.17 8.14 11.01
C LEU A 215 4.16 8.75 12.41
N VAL A 216 3.37 9.79 12.60
CA VAL A 216 3.17 10.45 13.90
C VAL A 216 1.83 10.01 14.46
N LEU A 217 1.85 9.52 15.70
CA LEU A 217 0.71 8.98 16.41
C LEU A 217 0.59 9.67 17.76
N ASP A 218 -0.59 10.20 18.07
CA ASP A 218 -0.85 10.85 19.35
C ASP A 218 -2.18 10.37 19.94
N PRO A 219 -2.18 9.79 21.16
CA PRO A 219 -3.40 9.35 21.82
C PRO A 219 -4.23 10.53 22.37
N ARG A 220 -3.65 11.73 22.52
CA ARG A 220 -4.34 12.89 23.09
C ARG A 220 -5.40 13.45 22.13
N PRO A 221 -6.62 13.75 22.61
CA PRO A 221 -7.70 14.28 21.79
C PRO A 221 -7.43 15.70 21.28
N ASP A 222 -8.13 16.08 20.22
CA ASP A 222 -8.10 17.44 19.67
C ASP A 222 -8.55 18.46 20.74
N GLY A 223 -7.65 19.36 21.12
CA GLY A 223 -7.85 20.34 22.20
C GLY A 223 -6.85 20.26 23.36
N GLY A 224 -6.02 19.22 23.41
CA GLY A 224 -4.88 19.12 24.33
C GLY A 224 -3.67 19.92 23.82
N ALA A 225 -3.79 21.25 23.75
CA ALA A 225 -2.61 22.11 23.81
C ALA A 225 -1.84 21.75 25.09
N GLU A 226 -0.52 21.69 25.01
CA GLU A 226 0.35 21.59 26.19
C GLU A 226 -0.14 22.59 27.24
N LEU A 227 -0.52 22.10 28.43
CA LEU A 227 -0.43 22.97 29.59
C LEU A 227 1.06 23.32 29.69
N PRO A 228 1.45 24.60 29.58
CA PRO A 228 2.81 24.96 29.91
C PRO A 228 3.04 24.44 31.33
N GLY A 229 4.06 23.58 31.49
CA GLY A 229 4.49 23.14 32.81
C GLY A 229 4.67 24.38 33.70
N PRO A 230 4.42 24.27 35.02
CA PRO A 230 4.46 25.42 35.90
C PRO A 230 5.78 26.14 35.68
N SER A 231 5.70 27.34 35.14
CA SER A 231 6.81 28.27 35.06
C SER A 231 7.27 28.48 36.50
N GLY A 232 8.32 27.75 36.88
CA GLY A 232 8.97 27.89 38.16
C GLY A 232 9.54 29.30 38.25
N SER A 233 8.78 30.20 38.85
CA SER A 233 9.29 31.44 39.41
C SER A 233 9.67 31.17 40.86
N PHE A 234 10.96 30.98 41.12
CA PHE A 234 11.69 31.44 42.30
C PHE A 234 13.16 31.63 41.92
#